data_AF-A0A7W1JWS3-F1
#
_entry.id   AF-A0A7W1JWS3-F1
#
_cell.length_a   1.000
_cell.length_b   1.000
_cell.length_c   1.000
_cell.angle_alpha   90.00
_cell.angle_beta   90.00
_cell.angle_gamma   90.00
#
_symmetry.space_group_name_H-M   'P 1'
#
loop_
_entity.id
_entity.type
_entity.pdbx_description
1 polymer ?
#
loop_
_entity_poly.entity_id
_entity_poly.type
_entity_poly.pdbx_seq_one_letter_code
_entity_poly.pdbx_strand_id
1 'polypeptide(L)'
;MAAERQRGPVGQTRSIGLSILWAILTLGIYTLVWTYKTHEEIKRYSGNGVGGVIGLVIYILISPITFFVVPSEVRYMYEDLDRQKSPVRGLTGLWVLLPLIGNIVWFVKVQGALNRYWESKGAPPP
;
A
#
# COMPACT_ATOMS: atom_id res chain seq x y z
N MET A 1 -19.84 25.07 -4.16
CA MET A 1 -19.07 24.52 -3.03
C MET A 1 -19.15 23.01 -3.17
N ALA A 2 -18.09 22.36 -3.66
CA ALA A 2 -18.10 20.91 -3.83
C ALA A 2 -18.13 20.28 -2.44
N ALA A 3 -19.13 19.45 -2.15
CA ALA A 3 -19.20 18.69 -0.92
C ALA A 3 -17.87 17.97 -0.70
N GLU A 4 -17.18 18.30 0.38
CA GLU A 4 -16.04 17.55 0.86
C GLU A 4 -16.55 16.13 1.09
N ARG A 5 -16.26 15.19 0.19
CA ARG A 5 -16.60 13.78 0.41
C ARG A 5 -15.94 13.42 1.73
N GLN A 6 -16.74 13.19 2.76
CA GLN A 6 -16.25 12.65 4.03
C GLN A 6 -15.51 11.36 3.69
N ARG A 7 -14.19 11.42 3.81
CA ARG A 7 -13.31 10.28 3.55
C ARG A 7 -13.58 9.23 4.61
N GLY A 8 -13.34 7.97 4.27
CA GLY A 8 -13.50 6.89 5.24
C GLY A 8 -12.43 6.92 6.34
N PRO A 9 -12.41 5.89 7.21
CA PRO A 9 -11.48 5.84 8.33
C PRO A 9 -10.02 5.83 7.85
N VAL A 10 -9.17 6.55 8.58
CA VAL A 10 -7.72 6.59 8.34
C VAL A 10 -7.12 5.19 8.54
N GLY A 11 -6.23 4.79 7.64
CA GLY A 11 -5.52 3.51 7.73
C GLY A 11 -4.44 3.48 8.81
N GLN A 12 -3.74 2.36 8.92
CA GLN A 12 -2.72 2.15 9.94
C GLN A 12 -1.32 2.30 9.37
N THR A 13 -0.45 2.99 10.11
CA THR A 13 0.99 2.97 9.88
C THR A 13 1.55 1.61 10.28
N ARG A 14 2.64 1.20 9.61
CA ARG A 14 3.32 -0.07 9.91
C ARG A 14 4.82 0.10 9.84
N SER A 15 5.53 -0.39 10.86
CA SER A 15 6.99 -0.38 10.86
C SER A 15 7.53 -1.23 9.72
N ILE A 16 8.40 -0.63 8.89
CA ILE A 16 8.98 -1.28 7.72
C ILE A 16 9.85 -2.47 8.17
N GLY A 17 10.70 -2.26 9.18
CA GLY A 17 11.58 -3.30 9.72
C GLY A 17 10.80 -4.46 10.33
N LEU A 18 9.79 -4.17 11.17
CA LEU A 18 8.95 -5.22 11.76
C LEU A 18 8.14 -5.97 10.71
N SER A 19 7.64 -5.28 9.68
CA SER A 19 6.90 -5.92 8.59
C SER A 19 7.77 -6.89 7.80
N ILE A 20 9.02 -6.52 7.51
CA ILE A 20 10.00 -7.41 6.85
C ILE A 20 10.34 -8.59 7.77
N LEU A 21 10.59 -8.32 9.06
CA LEU A 21 10.86 -9.37 10.05
C LEU A 21 9.71 -10.38 10.10
N TRP A 22 8.46 -9.92 10.20
CA TRP A 22 7.30 -10.79 10.18
C TRP A 22 7.13 -11.55 8.88
N ALA A 23 7.42 -10.94 7.73
CA ALA A 23 7.42 -11.65 6.44
C ALA A 23 8.41 -12.83 6.44
N ILE A 24 9.59 -12.66 7.04
CA ILE A 24 10.59 -13.73 7.15
C ILE A 24 10.14 -14.79 8.17
N LEU A 25 9.79 -14.37 9.40
CA LEU A 25 9.41 -15.28 10.49
C LEU A 25 8.18 -16.13 10.17
N THR A 26 7.26 -15.59 9.37
CA THR A 26 6.03 -16.30 8.95
C THR A 26 6.16 -16.98 7.59
N LEU A 27 7.37 -17.08 7.02
CA LEU A 27 7.62 -17.69 5.71
C LEU A 27 6.73 -17.11 4.59
N GLY A 28 6.52 -15.79 4.61
CA GLY A 28 5.72 -15.06 3.64
C GLY A 28 4.23 -14.97 3.96
N ILE A 29 3.70 -15.66 4.97
CA ILE A 29 2.26 -15.58 5.30
C ILE A 29 1.85 -14.15 5.65
N TYR A 30 2.70 -13.39 6.35
CA TYR A 30 2.45 -11.98 6.66
C TYR A 30 2.24 -11.12 5.41
N THR A 31 2.81 -11.48 4.25
CA THR A 31 2.59 -10.73 3.00
C THR A 31 1.13 -10.78 2.54
N LEU A 32 0.40 -11.85 2.84
CA LEU A 32 -1.03 -11.98 2.59
C LEU A 32 -1.83 -11.01 3.46
N VAL A 33 -1.50 -10.98 4.76
CA VAL A 33 -2.12 -10.08 5.73
C VAL A 33 -1.88 -8.62 5.35
N TRP A 34 -0.64 -8.29 4.99
CA TRP A 34 -0.26 -6.95 4.56
C TRP A 34 -1.01 -6.53 3.29
N THR A 35 -1.11 -7.43 2.30
CA THR A 35 -1.82 -7.18 1.03
C THR A 35 -3.29 -6.90 1.28
N TYR A 36 -3.96 -7.77 2.05
CA TYR A 36 -5.37 -7.60 2.39
C TYR A 36 -5.60 -6.25 3.10
N LYS A 37 -4.81 -5.96 4.14
CA LYS A 37 -4.99 -4.76 4.95
C LYS A 37 -4.74 -3.50 4.13
N THR A 38 -3.71 -3.49 3.29
CA THR A 38 -3.38 -2.34 2.46
C THR A 38 -4.51 -2.01 1.50
N HIS A 39 -4.97 -2.98 0.69
CA HIS A 39 -6.06 -2.74 -0.26
C HIS A 39 -7.39 -2.37 0.44
N GLU A 40 -7.68 -2.98 1.60
CA GLU A 40 -8.89 -2.69 2.35
C GLU A 40 -8.89 -1.27 2.95
N GLU A 41 -7.78 -0.85 3.56
CA GLU A 41 -7.64 0.49 4.15
C GLU A 41 -7.71 1.57 3.09
N ILE A 42 -7.03 1.38 1.96
CA ILE A 42 -7.10 2.27 0.80
C ILE A 42 -8.55 2.41 0.34
N LYS A 43 -9.23 1.29 0.03
CA LYS A 43 -10.60 1.32 -0.48
C LYS A 43 -11.57 1.96 0.50
N ARG A 44 -11.46 1.64 1.79
CA ARG A 44 -12.32 2.22 2.84
C ARG A 44 -12.12 3.71 2.95
N TYR A 45 -10.87 4.18 2.95
CA TYR A 45 -10.54 5.59 3.09
C TYR A 45 -10.94 6.40 1.85
N SER A 46 -10.55 5.95 0.67
CA SER A 46 -10.67 6.70 -0.57
C SER A 46 -12.03 6.53 -1.28
N GLY A 47 -12.78 5.47 -0.94
CA GLY A 47 -13.95 5.02 -1.69
C GLY A 47 -13.62 4.43 -3.07
N ASN A 48 -12.34 4.39 -3.46
CA ASN A 48 -11.87 3.92 -4.76
C ASN A 48 -10.56 3.13 -4.58
N GLY A 49 -10.66 1.81 -4.76
CA GLY A 49 -9.56 0.87 -4.60
C GLY A 49 -10.04 -0.56 -4.84
N VAL A 50 -9.09 -1.47 -5.03
CA VAL A 50 -9.31 -2.89 -5.28
C VAL A 50 -10.06 -3.53 -4.11
N GLY A 51 -9.67 -3.20 -2.88
CA GLY A 51 -10.24 -3.77 -1.66
C GLY A 51 -9.57 -5.08 -1.24
N GLY A 52 -9.63 -5.41 0.05
CA GLY A 52 -8.78 -6.44 0.64
C GLY A 52 -8.96 -7.82 0.02
N VAL A 53 -10.21 -8.27 -0.13
CA VAL A 53 -10.52 -9.61 -0.66
C VAL A 53 -10.08 -9.75 -2.11
N ILE A 54 -10.43 -8.79 -2.97
CA ILE A 54 -10.06 -8.81 -4.39
C ILE A 54 -8.53 -8.71 -4.54
N GLY A 55 -7.89 -7.85 -3.74
CA GLY A 55 -6.44 -7.72 -3.71
C GLY A 55 -5.74 -9.02 -3.31
N LEU A 56 -6.27 -9.75 -2.34
CA LEU A 56 -5.74 -11.04 -1.92
C LEU A 56 -5.88 -12.10 -3.03
N VAL A 57 -7.03 -12.15 -3.72
CA VAL A 57 -7.24 -13.04 -4.86
C VAL A 57 -6.24 -12.74 -5.97
N ILE A 58 -6.04 -11.46 -6.30
CA ILE A 58 -5.03 -11.04 -7.29
C ILE A 58 -3.64 -11.48 -6.86
N TYR A 59 -3.28 -11.30 -5.60
CA TYR A 59 -1.96 -11.67 -5.10
C TYR A 59 -1.71 -13.18 -5.15
N ILE A 60 -2.71 -14.00 -4.84
CA ILE A 60 -2.59 -15.47 -4.87
C ILE A 60 -2.50 -15.99 -6.31
N LEU A 61 -3.33 -15.47 -7.22
CA LEU A 61 -3.41 -15.96 -8.59
C LEU A 61 -2.34 -15.36 -9.49
N ILE A 62 -2.00 -14.08 -9.29
CA ILE A 62 -1.12 -13.30 -10.14
C ILE A 62 -0.28 -12.33 -9.30
N SER A 63 0.50 -12.88 -8.37
CA SER A 63 1.35 -12.13 -7.42
C SER A 63 2.10 -10.94 -8.04
N PRO A 64 2.75 -11.05 -9.23
CA PRO A 64 3.49 -9.94 -9.82
C PRO A 64 2.65 -8.69 -10.09
N ILE A 65 1.34 -8.82 -10.32
CA ILE A 65 0.45 -7.66 -10.59
C ILE A 65 0.35 -6.76 -9.36
N THR A 66 0.37 -7.32 -8.15
CA THR A 66 0.24 -6.56 -6.90
C THR A 66 1.37 -5.53 -6.74
N PHE A 67 2.56 -5.83 -7.28
CA PHE A 67 3.69 -4.91 -7.28
C PHE A 67 3.42 -3.63 -8.07
N PHE A 68 2.49 -3.64 -9.02
CA PHE A 68 2.10 -2.47 -9.81
C PHE A 68 0.84 -1.80 -9.26
N VAL A 69 -0.08 -2.59 -8.70
CA VAL A 69 -1.39 -2.11 -8.20
C VAL A 69 -1.24 -1.31 -6.91
N VAL A 70 -0.51 -1.80 -5.91
CA VAL A 70 -0.42 -1.06 -4.63
C VAL A 70 0.20 0.34 -4.82
N PRO A 71 1.32 0.52 -5.55
CA PRO A 71 1.86 1.85 -5.82
C PRO A 71 0.93 2.74 -6.64
N SER A 72 0.08 2.17 -7.51
CA SER A 72 -0.88 2.97 -8.28
C SER A 72 -2.05 3.45 -7.42
N GLU A 73 -2.51 2.64 -6.47
CA GLU A 73 -3.49 3.06 -5.47
C GLU A 73 -2.93 4.12 -4.52
N VAL A 74 -1.69 3.95 -4.05
CA VAL A 74 -1.01 4.98 -3.25
C VAL A 74 -0.86 6.26 -4.07
N ARG A 75 -0.48 6.15 -5.35
CA ARG A 75 -0.42 7.31 -6.25
C ARG A 75 -1.76 8.03 -6.34
N TYR A 76 -2.86 7.30 -6.52
CA TYR A 76 -4.20 7.86 -6.55
C TYR A 76 -4.54 8.63 -5.27
N MET A 77 -4.18 8.09 -4.11
CA MET A 77 -4.39 8.78 -2.83
C MET A 77 -3.65 10.11 -2.74
N TYR A 78 -2.40 10.16 -3.21
CA TYR A 78 -1.61 11.39 -3.23
C TYR A 78 -2.09 12.38 -4.30
N GLU A 79 -2.19 11.95 -5.55
CA GLU A 79 -2.40 12.83 -6.70
C GLU A 79 -3.87 13.23 -6.87
N ASP A 80 -4.80 12.28 -6.78
CA ASP A 80 -6.21 12.51 -7.08
C ASP A 80 -7.01 12.99 -5.87
N LEU A 81 -6.75 12.42 -4.68
CA LEU A 81 -7.49 12.84 -3.47
C LEU A 81 -6.92 14.12 -2.85
N ASP A 82 -5.59 14.26 -2.85
CA ASP A 82 -4.91 15.33 -2.10
C ASP A 82 -4.16 16.34 -2.96
N ARG A 83 -4.10 16.15 -4.28
CA ARG A 83 -3.32 17.00 -5.21
C ARG A 83 -1.86 17.17 -4.78
N GLN A 84 -1.30 16.14 -4.15
CA GLN A 84 0.10 16.07 -3.76
C GLN A 84 0.90 15.20 -4.74
N LYS A 85 2.21 15.46 -4.83
CA LYS A 85 3.11 14.65 -5.65
C LYS A 85 3.32 13.30 -4.98
N SER A 86 2.94 12.22 -5.66
CA SER A 86 3.18 10.88 -5.12
C SER A 86 4.67 10.48 -5.17
N PRO A 87 5.22 9.91 -4.09
CA PRO A 87 6.58 9.38 -4.07
C PRO A 87 6.70 8.01 -4.78
N VAL A 88 5.57 7.34 -5.07
CA VAL A 88 5.51 6.02 -5.72
C VAL A 88 4.50 6.04 -6.87
N ARG A 89 4.70 5.18 -7.87
CA ARG A 89 3.82 5.07 -9.04
C ARG A 89 3.79 3.64 -9.54
N GLY A 90 2.93 3.30 -10.49
CA GLY A 90 2.88 1.95 -11.07
C GLY A 90 4.24 1.40 -11.51
N LEU A 91 5.12 2.23 -12.09
CA LEU A 91 6.49 1.85 -12.46
C LEU A 91 7.39 1.45 -11.27
N THR A 92 7.03 1.81 -10.03
CA THR A 92 7.68 1.27 -8.83
C THR A 92 7.57 -0.25 -8.81
N GLY A 93 6.55 -0.86 -9.44
CA GLY A 93 6.45 -2.30 -9.60
C GLY A 93 7.60 -2.97 -10.37
N LEU A 94 8.36 -2.23 -11.19
CA LEU A 94 9.50 -2.78 -11.94
C LEU A 94 10.63 -3.30 -11.03
N TRP A 95 10.66 -2.92 -9.75
CA TRP A 95 11.58 -3.51 -8.78
C TRP A 95 11.39 -5.03 -8.63
N VAL A 96 10.23 -5.60 -9.00
CA VAL A 96 10.00 -7.06 -8.98
C VAL A 96 10.98 -7.83 -9.88
N LEU A 97 11.57 -7.18 -10.90
CA LEU A 97 12.55 -7.78 -11.81
C LEU A 97 13.89 -8.07 -11.13
N LEU A 98 14.18 -7.43 -10.00
CA LEU A 98 15.38 -7.69 -9.20
C LEU A 98 15.00 -8.58 -8.01
N PRO A 99 15.27 -9.90 -8.07
CA PRO A 99 14.88 -10.80 -7.01
C PRO A 99 15.54 -10.40 -5.68
N LEU A 100 14.82 -10.64 -4.57
CA LEU A 100 15.21 -10.30 -3.20
C LEU A 100 15.38 -8.79 -2.92
N ILE A 101 16.40 -8.15 -3.48
CA ILE A 101 16.72 -6.73 -3.25
C ILE A 101 15.59 -5.83 -3.75
N GLY A 102 15.06 -6.11 -4.94
CA GLY A 102 13.98 -5.33 -5.51
C GLY A 102 12.70 -5.41 -4.69
N ASN A 103 12.37 -6.59 -4.13
CA ASN A 103 11.23 -6.76 -3.23
C ASN A 103 11.37 -5.89 -1.97
N ILE A 104 12.57 -5.84 -1.38
CA ILE A 104 12.84 -5.01 -0.21
C ILE A 104 12.74 -3.52 -0.56
N VAL A 105 13.37 -3.08 -1.65
CA VAL A 105 13.32 -1.67 -2.09
C VAL A 105 11.89 -1.24 -2.42
N TRP A 106 11.14 -2.10 -3.10
CA TRP A 106 9.73 -1.89 -3.40
C TRP A 106 8.93 -1.70 -2.11
N PHE A 107 9.07 -2.62 -1.15
CA PHE A 107 8.34 -2.59 0.09
C PHE A 107 8.66 -1.34 0.92
N VAL A 108 9.94 -0.98 1.04
CA VAL A 108 10.38 0.24 1.75
C VAL A 108 9.75 1.49 1.12
N LYS A 109 9.73 1.59 -0.21
CA LYS A 109 9.15 2.74 -0.91
C LYS A 109 7.64 2.83 -0.71
N VAL A 110 6.93 1.72 -0.89
CA VAL A 110 5.47 1.65 -0.78
C VAL A 110 5.02 1.86 0.65
N GLN A 111 5.59 1.12 1.60
CA GLN A 111 5.22 1.25 3.01
C GLN A 111 5.63 2.61 3.58
N GLY A 112 6.78 3.15 3.17
CA GLY A 112 7.17 4.50 3.55
C GLY A 112 6.23 5.58 3.00
N ALA A 113 5.71 5.41 1.78
CA ALA A 113 4.70 6.29 1.21
C ALA A 113 3.35 6.17 1.95
N LEU A 114 2.90 4.94 2.23
CA LEU A 114 1.69 4.69 3.00
C LEU A 114 1.77 5.30 4.41
N ASN A 115 2.88 5.08 5.13
CA ASN A 115 3.06 5.64 6.47
C ASN A 115 2.98 7.16 6.46
N ARG A 116 3.76 7.83 5.59
CA ARG A 116 3.72 9.30 5.47
C ARG A 116 2.33 9.80 5.10
N TYR A 117 1.61 9.07 4.24
CA TYR A 117 0.25 9.41 3.90
C TYR A 117 -0.66 9.36 5.13
N TRP A 118 -0.67 8.22 5.85
CA TRP A 118 -1.53 8.04 7.01
C TRP A 118 -1.17 9.00 8.17
N GLU A 119 0.11 9.25 8.41
CA GLU A 119 0.57 10.26 9.37
C GLU A 119 0.05 11.65 9.00
N SER A 120 0.05 12.02 7.72
CA SER A 120 -0.52 13.29 7.26
C SER A 120 -2.05 13.40 7.48
N LYS A 121 -2.72 12.27 7.74
CA LYS A 121 -4.15 12.18 8.07
C LYS A 121 -4.41 11.96 9.56
N GLY A 122 -3.36 11.99 10.40
CA GLY A 122 -3.47 11.88 11.86
C GLY A 122 -3.28 10.48 12.42
N ALA A 123 -2.80 9.50 11.64
CA ALA A 123 -2.40 8.21 12.20
C ALA A 123 -1.13 8.36 13.07
N PRO A 124 -1.01 7.60 14.17
CA PRO A 124 0.20 7.60 14.99
C PRO A 124 1.39 7.05 14.20
N PRO A 125 2.63 7.42 14.54
CA PRO A 125 3.82 6.88 13.90
C PRO A 125 3.94 5.36 14.11
N PRO A 126 4.60 4.64 13.18
CA PRO A 126 4.74 3.19 13.16
C PRO A 126 5.69 2.59 14.20
#